data_AF-A0AAW0SJV4-F1
#
_entry.id   AF-A0AAW0SJV4-F1
#
_cell.length_a   1.000
_cell.length_b   1.000
_cell.length_c   1.000
_cell.angle_alpha   90.00
_cell.angle_beta   90.00
_cell.angle_gamma   90.00
#
_symmetry.space_group_name_H-M   'P 1'
#
loop_
_entity.id
_entity.type
_entity.pdbx_description
1 polymer ?
#
loop_
_entity_poly.entity_id
_entity_poly.type
_entity_poly.pdbx_seq_one_letter_code
_entity_poly.pdbx_strand_id
1 'polypeptide(L)'
;MFTLHLRNTITREVNWLQNDLTMAQVECRYPNLRGEDTKLEFRVRNILGDLPLLCSKDRLTFNFFCEQVKSDYLEDESKAAEGMDFDTTIQLACIEIKRVFKRMNGCAMDKKSNLEHLEKEVGLHKFLPAYVINTTKQETLHSERGDLTEQLRATLEGSGAV
;
A
#
# COMPACT_ATOMS: atom_id res chain seq x y z
N MET A 1 -12.54 16.62 4.77
CA MET A 1 -11.29 15.86 4.53
C MET A 1 -11.60 14.38 4.37
N PHE A 2 -12.30 13.79 5.33
CA PHE A 2 -12.73 12.40 5.29
C PHE A 2 -14.11 12.23 4.64
N THR A 3 -14.34 11.02 4.13
CA THR A 3 -15.57 10.57 3.48
C THR A 3 -15.73 9.08 3.74
N LEU A 4 -16.97 8.60 3.72
CA LEU A 4 -17.27 7.18 3.67
C LEU A 4 -17.54 6.78 2.23
N HIS A 5 -17.13 5.57 1.84
CA HIS A 5 -17.63 4.95 0.62
C HIS A 5 -18.02 3.50 0.89
N LEU A 6 -18.99 3.04 0.11
CA LEU A 6 -19.42 1.67 0.06
C LEU A 6 -18.70 1.00 -1.10
N ARG A 7 -18.06 -0.12 -0.83
CA ARG A 7 -17.40 -0.95 -1.83
C ARG A 7 -18.05 -2.31 -1.86
N ASN A 8 -18.51 -2.73 -3.03
CA ASN A 8 -18.95 -4.10 -3.23
C ASN A 8 -17.72 -4.99 -3.51
N THR A 9 -17.55 -6.06 -2.76
CA THR A 9 -16.38 -6.96 -2.87
C THR A 9 -16.46 -7.88 -4.08
N ILE A 10 -17.65 -8.13 -4.61
CA ILE A 10 -17.88 -8.97 -5.79
C ILE A 10 -17.82 -8.14 -7.07
N THR A 11 -18.61 -7.07 -7.16
CA THR A 11 -18.71 -6.25 -8.38
C THR A 11 -17.61 -5.20 -8.48
N ARG A 12 -16.83 -4.99 -7.41
CA ARG A 12 -15.85 -3.90 -7.24
C ARG A 12 -16.44 -2.49 -7.44
N GLU A 13 -17.77 -2.34 -7.40
CA GLU A 13 -18.43 -1.05 -7.50
C GLU A 13 -18.20 -0.21 -6.25
N VAL A 14 -17.92 1.09 -6.43
CA VAL A 14 -17.64 2.04 -5.35
C VAL A 14 -18.65 3.18 -5.37
N ASN A 15 -19.36 3.34 -4.25
CA ASN A 15 -20.39 4.36 -4.04
C ASN A 15 -19.97 5.31 -2.91
N TRP A 16 -19.71 6.58 -3.24
CA TRP A 16 -19.32 7.59 -2.25
C TRP A 16 -20.55 8.09 -1.49
N LEU A 17 -20.47 8.08 -0.16
CA LEU A 17 -21.53 8.60 0.69
C LEU A 17 -21.30 10.08 0.95
N GLN A 18 -22.34 10.89 0.77
CA GLN A 18 -22.31 12.29 1.13
C GLN A 18 -22.43 12.44 2.66
N ASN A 19 -21.72 13.42 3.22
CA ASN A 19 -21.64 13.62 4.68
C ASN A 19 -22.95 14.10 5.32
N ASP A 20 -23.91 14.54 4.51
CA ASP A 20 -25.24 15.00 4.93
C ASP A 20 -26.28 13.87 5.01
N LEU A 21 -25.92 12.64 4.61
CA LEU A 21 -26.80 11.48 4.69
C LEU A 21 -26.78 10.83 6.07
N THR A 22 -27.96 10.53 6.59
CA THR A 22 -28.13 9.72 7.80
C THR A 22 -28.02 8.22 7.47
N MET A 23 -27.62 7.39 8.44
CA MET A 23 -27.53 5.94 8.23
C MET A 23 -28.86 5.31 7.80
N ALA A 24 -30.00 5.83 8.26
CA ALA A 24 -31.31 5.37 7.83
C ALA A 24 -31.56 5.64 6.32
N GLN A 25 -31.12 6.80 5.82
CA GLN A 25 -31.20 7.12 4.39
C GLN A 25 -30.24 6.27 3.56
N VAL A 26 -29.04 5.97 4.09
CA VAL A 26 -28.07 5.09 3.43
C VAL A 26 -28.62 3.66 3.33
N GLU A 27 -29.19 3.12 4.40
CA GLU A 27 -29.84 1.79 4.39
C GLU A 27 -31.02 1.70 3.43
N CYS A 28 -31.80 2.78 3.32
CA CYS A 28 -32.91 2.85 2.37
C CYS A 28 -32.42 2.89 0.91
N ARG A 29 -31.31 3.60 0.64
CA ARG A 29 -30.74 3.76 -0.71
C ARG A 29 -29.91 2.56 -1.15
N TYR A 30 -29.29 1.86 -0.21
CA TYR A 30 -28.45 0.69 -0.43
C TYR A 30 -28.99 -0.48 0.39
N PRO A 31 -30.04 -1.18 -0.09
CA PRO A 31 -30.65 -2.29 0.65
C PRO A 31 -29.67 -3.45 0.91
N ASN A 32 -28.64 -3.59 0.07
CA ASN A 32 -27.58 -4.58 0.23
C ASN A 32 -26.43 -4.12 1.15
N LEU A 33 -26.58 -2.99 1.86
CA LEU A 33 -25.57 -2.47 2.78
C LEU A 33 -25.17 -3.49 3.85
N ARG A 34 -26.13 -4.30 4.32
CA ARG A 34 -25.92 -5.34 5.33
C ARG A 34 -25.55 -6.70 4.75
N GLY A 35 -25.39 -6.80 3.43
CA GLY A 35 -24.89 -8.01 2.80
C GLY A 35 -23.40 -8.20 3.11
N GLU A 36 -22.95 -9.45 3.16
CA GLU A 36 -21.53 -9.79 3.35
C GLU A 36 -20.64 -9.24 2.23
N ASP A 37 -21.25 -8.93 1.08
CA ASP A 37 -20.60 -8.44 -0.12
C ASP A 37 -20.35 -6.92 -0.12
N THR A 38 -20.83 -6.19 0.89
CA THR A 38 -20.68 -4.73 0.99
C THR A 38 -19.77 -4.35 2.16
N LYS A 39 -18.69 -3.64 1.86
CA LYS A 39 -17.80 -3.05 2.87
C LYS A 39 -17.99 -1.54 2.93
N LEU A 40 -18.18 -1.03 4.15
CA LEU A 40 -18.09 0.40 4.44
C LEU A 40 -16.65 0.74 4.79
N GLU A 41 -16.04 1.63 4.01
CA GLU A 41 -14.66 2.06 4.20
C GLU A 41 -14.60 3.56 4.47
N PHE A 42 -13.76 3.93 5.42
CA PHE A 42 -13.46 5.32 5.72
C PHE A 42 -12.23 5.75 4.93
N ARG A 43 -12.31 6.86 4.20
CA ARG A 43 -11.24 7.35 3.33
C ARG A 43 -11.01 8.85 3.44
N VAL A 44 -9.76 9.24 3.19
CA VAL A 44 -9.37 10.63 2.95
C VAL A 44 -9.54 10.92 1.46
N ARG A 45 -10.32 11.96 1.12
CA ARG A 45 -10.56 12.39 -0.27
C ARG A 45 -10.15 13.83 -0.52
N ASN A 46 -10.46 14.73 0.40
CA ASN A 46 -10.19 16.16 0.23
C ASN A 46 -8.97 16.56 1.06
N ILE A 47 -7.79 16.54 0.44
CA ILE A 47 -6.58 17.13 1.01
C ILE A 47 -6.59 18.62 0.62
N LEU A 48 -6.88 19.49 1.58
CA LEU A 48 -7.03 20.93 1.36
C LEU A 48 -5.69 21.71 1.46
N GLY A 49 -4.56 21.05 1.26
CA GLY A 49 -3.22 21.64 1.34
C GLY A 49 -2.10 20.69 0.92
N ASP A 50 -0.84 21.14 0.96
CA ASP A 50 0.30 20.32 0.52
C ASP A 50 0.57 19.13 1.47
N LEU A 51 1.00 18.00 0.91
CA LEU A 51 1.34 16.78 1.67
C LEU A 51 2.41 17.01 2.77
N PRO A 52 3.49 17.78 2.54
CA PRO A 52 4.47 18.09 3.60
C PRO A 52 3.87 18.92 4.74
N LEU A 53 2.95 19.83 4.42
CA LEU A 53 2.24 20.64 5.41
C LEU A 53 1.26 19.78 6.21
N LEU A 54 0.61 18.81 5.57
CA LEU A 54 -0.22 17.83 6.26
C LEU A 54 0.62 16.95 7.19
N CYS A 55 1.79 16.49 6.75
CA CYS A 55 2.69 15.68 7.56
C CYS A 55 3.19 16.41 8.82
N SER A 56 3.49 17.71 8.71
CA SER A 56 3.94 18.51 9.85
C SER A 56 2.82 18.88 10.83
N LYS A 57 1.60 19.13 10.33
CA LYS A 57 0.44 19.50 11.15
C LYS A 57 -0.29 18.30 11.77
N ASP A 58 -0.49 17.24 10.98
CA ASP A 58 -1.23 16.04 11.39
C ASP A 58 -0.62 14.78 10.77
N ARG A 59 0.32 14.22 11.53
CA ARG A 59 1.04 13.01 11.14
C ARG A 59 0.13 11.77 11.09
N LEU A 60 -0.93 11.71 11.88
CA LEU A 60 -1.85 10.57 11.90
C LEU A 60 -2.64 10.51 10.60
N THR A 61 -3.24 11.62 10.20
CA THR A 61 -4.00 11.72 8.95
C THR A 61 -3.10 11.52 7.72
N PHE A 62 -1.87 12.05 7.76
CA PHE A 62 -0.88 11.78 6.70
C PHE A 62 -0.54 10.30 6.58
N ASN A 63 -0.26 9.63 7.70
CA ASN A 63 0.02 8.19 7.69
C ASN A 63 -1.18 7.39 7.18
N PHE A 64 -2.39 7.72 7.63
CA PHE A 64 -3.62 7.07 7.17
C PHE A 64 -3.81 7.22 5.65
N PHE A 65 -3.56 8.41 5.11
CA PHE A 65 -3.59 8.63 3.67
C PHE A 65 -2.53 7.83 2.91
N CYS A 66 -1.31 7.73 3.45
CA CYS A 66 -0.25 6.91 2.85
C CYS A 66 -0.63 5.42 2.81
N GLU A 67 -1.22 4.89 3.88
CA GLU A 67 -1.72 3.50 3.90
C GLU A 67 -2.86 3.30 2.91
N GLN A 68 -3.77 4.26 2.77
CA GLN A 68 -4.85 4.21 1.78
C GLN A 68 -4.31 4.14 0.35
N VAL A 69 -3.37 5.02 -0.02
CA VAL A 69 -2.74 5.02 -1.36
C VAL A 69 -1.98 3.72 -1.63
N LYS A 70 -1.31 3.16 -0.61
CA LYS A 70 -0.65 1.87 -0.72
C LYS A 70 -1.64 0.73 -0.98
N SER A 71 -2.76 0.69 -0.24
CA SER A 71 -3.79 -0.32 -0.44
C SER A 71 -4.35 -0.26 -1.86
N ASP A 72 -4.64 0.96 -2.34
CA ASP A 72 -5.10 1.18 -3.72
C ASP A 72 -4.08 0.70 -4.74
N TYR A 73 -2.80 1.02 -4.53
CA TYR A 73 -1.72 0.57 -5.41
C TYR A 73 -1.58 -0.96 -5.48
N LEU A 74 -1.72 -1.66 -4.35
CA LEU A 74 -1.61 -3.12 -4.31
C LEU A 74 -2.84 -3.83 -4.89
N GLU A 75 -4.02 -3.24 -4.78
CA GLU A 75 -5.29 -3.79 -5.28
C GLU A 75 -5.58 -3.46 -6.75
N ASP A 76 -4.91 -2.43 -7.30
CA ASP A 76 -5.09 -1.99 -8.67
C ASP A 76 -4.33 -2.89 -9.67
N GLU A 77 -4.96 -4.01 -10.00
CA GLU A 77 -4.48 -4.94 -11.03
C GLU A 77 -4.45 -4.32 -12.44
N SER A 78 -5.17 -3.20 -12.67
CA SER A 78 -5.19 -2.54 -13.99
C SER A 78 -3.89 -1.82 -14.31
N LYS A 79 -3.16 -1.35 -13.29
CA LYS A 79 -1.81 -0.77 -13.48
C LYS A 79 -0.73 -1.79 -13.79
N ALA A 80 -1.01 -3.08 -13.62
CA ALA A 80 -0.18 -4.15 -14.18
C ALA A 80 -0.23 -4.15 -15.72
N ALA A 81 -1.33 -3.66 -16.31
CA ALA A 81 -1.53 -3.63 -17.76
C ALA A 81 -1.04 -2.32 -18.41
N GLU A 82 -0.97 -1.20 -17.67
CA GLU A 82 -0.56 0.11 -18.20
C GLU A 82 0.93 0.45 -18.01
N GLY A 83 1.76 -0.51 -17.56
CA GLY A 83 3.22 -0.39 -17.69
C GLY A 83 3.88 0.51 -16.64
N MET A 84 3.55 0.33 -15.36
CA MET A 84 4.51 0.78 -14.34
C MET A 84 5.80 -0.01 -14.48
N ASP A 85 6.90 0.72 -14.62
CA ASP A 85 8.24 0.17 -14.71
C ASP A 85 8.55 -0.71 -13.50
N PHE A 86 9.15 -1.87 -13.77
CA PHE A 86 9.48 -2.86 -12.76
C PHE A 86 10.38 -2.27 -11.69
N ASP A 87 11.39 -1.50 -12.10
CA ASP A 87 12.34 -0.85 -11.19
C ASP A 87 11.65 0.14 -10.25
N THR A 88 10.68 0.91 -10.75
CA THR A 88 9.90 1.84 -9.92
C THR A 88 9.07 1.11 -8.87
N THR A 89 8.48 -0.04 -9.23
CA THR A 89 7.71 -0.87 -8.29
C THR A 89 8.59 -1.43 -7.18
N ILE A 90 9.79 -1.90 -7.53
CA ILE A 90 10.76 -2.39 -6.57
C ILE A 90 11.22 -1.26 -5.64
N GLN A 91 11.54 -0.08 -6.18
CA GLN A 91 11.93 1.08 -5.36
C GLN A 91 10.85 1.47 -4.35
N LEU A 92 9.58 1.46 -4.75
CA LEU A 92 8.45 1.73 -3.85
C LEU A 92 8.37 0.68 -2.73
N ALA A 93 8.54 -0.60 -3.05
CA ALA A 93 8.60 -1.65 -2.04
C ALA A 93 9.78 -1.47 -1.09
N CYS A 94 10.96 -1.09 -1.60
CA CYS A 94 12.14 -0.78 -0.77
C CYS A 94 11.86 0.34 0.23
N ILE A 95 11.21 1.41 -0.22
CA ILE A 95 10.86 2.57 0.62
C ILE A 95 9.87 2.17 1.72
N GLU A 96 8.88 1.34 1.39
CA GLU A 96 7.88 0.91 2.36
C GLU A 96 8.47 -0.06 3.39
N ILE A 97 9.33 -0.99 2.96
CA ILE A 97 10.12 -1.86 3.84
C ILE A 97 10.93 -0.98 4.80
N LYS A 98 11.72 -0.03 4.29
CA LYS A 98 12.46 0.93 5.13
C LYS A 98 11.58 1.63 6.14
N ARG A 99 10.39 2.08 5.73
CA ARG A 99 9.44 2.78 6.61
C ARG A 99 8.95 1.88 7.75
N VAL A 100 8.58 0.64 7.44
CA VAL A 100 8.11 -0.34 8.43
C VAL A 100 9.23 -0.70 9.40
N PHE A 101 10.43 -1.01 8.89
CA PHE A 101 11.58 -1.35 9.73
C PHE A 101 12.06 -0.17 10.58
N LYS A 102 12.02 1.07 10.06
CA LYS A 102 12.34 2.28 10.85
C LYS A 102 11.37 2.52 12.00
N ARG A 103 10.11 2.08 11.90
CA ARG A 103 9.15 2.08 13.01
C ARG A 103 9.40 0.95 14.02
N MET A 104 10.09 -0.11 13.63
CA MET A 104 10.25 -1.36 14.40
C MET A 104 11.44 -1.36 15.37
N ASN A 105 12.02 -0.19 15.67
CA ASN A 105 13.18 0.11 16.53
C ASN A 105 14.51 0.20 15.78
N GLY A 106 15.40 1.09 16.25
CA GLY A 106 16.77 1.32 15.76
C GLY A 106 17.74 0.13 15.88
N CYS A 107 17.26 -1.10 15.74
CA CYS A 107 18.09 -2.23 15.38
C CYS A 107 18.45 -2.08 13.91
N ALA A 108 19.73 -1.78 13.69
CA ALA A 108 20.37 -1.80 12.39
C ALA A 108 19.89 -3.01 11.56
N MET A 109 19.75 -2.80 10.26
CA MET A 109 19.48 -3.84 9.28
C MET A 109 20.67 -4.79 9.19
N ASP A 110 20.85 -5.58 10.24
CA ASP A 110 21.91 -6.55 10.29
C ASP A 110 21.30 -7.89 9.92
N LYS A 111 21.80 -8.41 8.80
CA LYS A 111 21.69 -9.78 8.29
C LYS A 111 20.48 -10.09 7.42
N LYS A 112 20.84 -10.71 6.29
CA LYS A 112 20.07 -11.53 5.33
C LYS A 112 18.87 -12.30 5.93
N SER A 113 18.92 -12.64 7.22
CA SER A 113 17.82 -13.23 7.99
C SER A 113 16.56 -12.35 8.08
N ASN A 114 16.69 -11.03 8.08
CA ASN A 114 15.53 -10.13 8.20
C ASN A 114 14.69 -10.09 6.91
N LEU A 115 15.33 -10.26 5.74
CA LEU A 115 14.62 -10.35 4.47
C LEU A 115 13.91 -11.70 4.33
N GLU A 116 14.58 -12.81 4.69
CA GLU A 116 13.93 -14.13 4.73
C GLU A 116 12.80 -14.19 5.76
N HIS A 117 12.95 -13.53 6.90
CA HIS A 117 11.90 -13.40 7.91
C HIS A 117 10.74 -12.53 7.40
N LEU A 118 11.02 -11.46 6.66
CA LEU A 118 9.99 -10.63 6.02
C LEU A 118 9.20 -11.45 4.98
N GLU A 119 9.89 -12.23 4.16
CA GLU A 119 9.25 -13.11 3.17
C GLU A 119 8.38 -14.19 3.83
N LYS A 120 8.86 -14.80 4.93
CA LYS A 120 8.18 -15.90 5.63
C LYS A 120 7.05 -15.45 6.55
N GLU A 121 7.25 -14.42 7.37
CA GLU A 121 6.28 -14.00 8.39
C GLU A 121 5.33 -12.90 7.91
N VAL A 122 5.82 -11.95 7.10
CA VAL A 122 5.02 -10.78 6.69
C VAL A 122 4.40 -11.00 5.32
N GLY A 123 5.16 -11.60 4.41
CA GLY A 123 4.80 -11.89 3.03
C GLY A 123 4.98 -10.68 2.10
N LEU A 124 5.61 -10.90 0.95
CA LEU A 124 5.89 -9.86 -0.05
C LEU A 124 4.63 -9.25 -0.67
N HIS A 125 3.49 -9.95 -0.60
CA HIS A 125 2.18 -9.47 -1.06
C HIS A 125 1.69 -8.18 -0.37
N LYS A 126 2.28 -7.82 0.78
CA LYS A 126 1.98 -6.55 1.48
C LYS A 126 2.79 -5.35 0.95
N PHE A 127 3.80 -5.61 0.12
CA PHE A 127 4.72 -4.60 -0.40
C PHE A 127 4.71 -4.54 -1.93
N LEU A 128 4.39 -5.65 -2.58
CA LEU A 128 4.42 -5.79 -4.03
C LEU A 128 3.06 -6.22 -4.57
N PRO A 129 2.63 -5.66 -5.70
CA PRO A 129 1.44 -6.12 -6.41
C PRO A 129 1.57 -7.58 -6.88
N ALA A 130 0.44 -8.26 -7.06
CA ALA A 130 0.39 -9.67 -7.43
C ALA A 130 1.13 -10.00 -8.75
N TYR A 131 1.13 -9.07 -9.73
CA TYR A 131 1.80 -9.28 -11.01
C TYR A 131 3.33 -9.41 -10.85
N VAL A 132 3.95 -8.56 -10.03
CA VAL A 132 5.40 -8.61 -9.77
C VAL A 132 5.80 -9.90 -9.07
N ILE A 133 4.98 -10.35 -8.12
CA ILE A 133 5.21 -11.58 -7.37
C ILE A 133 5.12 -12.80 -8.29
N ASN A 134 4.17 -12.80 -9.22
CA ASN A 134 3.99 -13.89 -10.18
C ASN A 134 5.09 -13.92 -11.25
N THR A 135 5.52 -12.77 -11.77
CA THR A 135 6.68 -12.67 -12.67
C THR A 135 7.96 -13.17 -11.99
N THR A 136 8.13 -12.88 -10.70
CA THR A 136 9.29 -13.37 -9.91
C THR A 136 9.27 -14.89 -9.69
N LYS A 137 8.10 -15.55 -9.77
CA LYS A 137 7.94 -17.00 -9.62
C LYS A 137 8.19 -17.79 -10.90
N GLN A 138 8.15 -17.17 -12.09
CA GLN A 138 8.36 -17.85 -13.37
C GLN A 138 9.77 -17.58 -13.94
N GLU A 139 10.70 -18.45 -13.56
CA GLU A 139 11.89 -18.92 -14.31
C GLU A 139 12.95 -17.97 -14.91
N THR A 140 12.86 -16.63 -14.89
CA THR A 140 13.89 -15.83 -15.63
C THR A 140 14.94 -15.08 -14.82
N LEU A 141 14.94 -15.03 -13.49
CA LEU A 141 15.76 -14.04 -12.78
C LEU A 141 16.61 -14.58 -11.63
N HIS A 142 17.36 -15.67 -11.81
CA HIS A 142 18.46 -15.97 -10.87
C HIS A 142 19.61 -14.95 -10.97
N SER A 143 19.73 -14.24 -12.10
CA SER A 143 20.69 -13.12 -12.26
C SER A 143 20.14 -11.83 -11.66
N GLU A 144 18.92 -11.42 -11.99
CA GLU A 144 18.33 -10.16 -11.48
C GLU A 144 17.82 -10.24 -10.04
N ARG A 145 17.55 -11.43 -9.47
CA ARG A 145 17.30 -11.56 -8.00
C ARG A 145 18.55 -11.22 -7.18
N GLY A 146 19.74 -11.49 -7.72
CA GLY A 146 21.01 -11.05 -7.15
C GLY A 146 21.09 -9.53 -7.13
N ASP A 147 20.77 -8.90 -8.26
CA ASP A 147 20.73 -7.44 -8.39
C ASP A 147 19.61 -6.79 -7.58
N LEU A 148 18.43 -7.41 -7.44
CA LEU A 148 17.35 -6.90 -6.61
C LEU A 148 17.72 -6.93 -5.13
N THR A 149 18.34 -8.02 -4.68
CA THR A 149 18.82 -8.12 -3.30
C THR A 149 20.04 -7.22 -3.05
N GLU A 150 20.91 -7.01 -4.04
CA GLU A 150 22.01 -6.02 -3.99
C GLU A 150 21.52 -4.57 -4.08
N GLN A 151 20.52 -4.24 -4.89
CA GLN A 151 19.94 -2.90 -5.00
C GLN A 151 19.11 -2.56 -3.78
N LEU A 152 18.32 -3.52 -3.25
CA LEU A 152 17.71 -3.40 -1.93
C LEU A 152 18.81 -3.13 -0.91
N ARG A 153 19.86 -3.96 -0.85
CA ARG A 153 20.99 -3.79 0.09
C ARG A 153 21.71 -2.46 -0.08
N ALA A 154 22.06 -2.03 -1.28
CA ALA A 154 22.78 -0.80 -1.56
C ALA A 154 21.93 0.43 -1.27
N THR A 155 20.63 0.38 -1.57
CA THR A 155 19.69 1.47 -1.23
C THR A 155 19.49 1.53 0.28
N LEU A 156 19.46 0.38 0.96
CA LEU A 156 19.33 0.25 2.41
C LEU A 156 20.60 0.71 3.16
N GLU A 157 21.78 0.32 2.71
CA GLU A 157 23.09 0.66 3.29
C GLU A 157 23.54 2.10 2.94
N GLY A 158 23.18 2.62 1.76
CA GLY A 158 23.61 3.94 1.26
C GLY A 158 22.96 5.15 1.92
N SER A 159 21.96 4.98 2.80
CA SER A 159 21.27 6.08 3.48
C SER A 159 21.69 6.26 4.95
N GLY A 160 22.90 5.78 5.30
CA GLY A 160 23.53 5.97 6.61
C GLY A 160 24.51 7.14 6.70
N ALA A 161 24.67 7.94 5.63
CA ALA A 161 25.49 9.15 5.65
C ALA A 161 24.64 10.36 5.25
N VAL A 162 24.66 11.36 6.12
CA VAL A 162 23.97 12.67 6.14
C VAL A 162 22.76 12.72 7.07
#